data_AF-A0A1H5RZF2-F1
#
_entry.id   AF-A0A1H5RZF2-F1
#
_cell.length_a   1.000
_cell.length_b   1.000
_cell.length_c   1.000
_cell.angle_alpha   90.00
_cell.angle_beta   90.00
_cell.angle_gamma   90.00
#
_symmetry.space_group_name_H-M   'P 1'
#
loop_
_entity.id
_entity.type
_entity.pdbx_description
1 polymer ?
#
loop_
_entity_poly.entity_id
_entity_poly.type
_entity_poly.pdbx_seq_one_letter_code
_entity_poly.pdbx_strand_id
1 'polypeptide(L)'
;MGGGQTKNAALTTSLAFHYQVLIGLKQCFAMQEGQSVWFERDGDVSFIGNSADESTQAEVKNYADALTDHHENFWKTLKNWLAPEFNHEIYSSLVLHTTQAFGVKSSLKDWNQQATDKRLQTLHDIFHTRTNEELIAEKPKPIVQLQKTVMTAETEKLKAVLAKVVLFTEADDEELVRGKILGYLTGIPKNNQLSYLHGIVGFVYESADSIEWVITKSAFDTKCEELTSTYCRKKFTFPLFKGHEATNEELEQHDEKPFVKKINDIEHYEVIPDAVGNWIELQNSLNGELDEFPYFRNKTVEYQHKLIKRLKLNYSSAKLNSTSPTRDSKIFYNQTISESPLNMDSEIPPIEYKNGLIHDAMDDEEQNLKWRVEP
;
A
#
# COMPACT_ATOMS: atom_id res chain seq x y z
N MET A 1 21.37 -1.30 -5.36
CA MET A 1 21.43 -1.82 -6.75
C MET A 1 21.04 -0.68 -7.67
N GLY A 2 21.95 -0.23 -8.54
CA GLY A 2 21.74 0.92 -9.41
C GLY A 2 20.89 0.55 -10.62
N GLY A 3 19.64 0.97 -10.62
CA GLY A 3 18.73 0.90 -11.77
C GLY A 3 18.69 2.25 -12.47
N GLY A 4 19.03 2.28 -13.76
CA GLY A 4 19.19 3.49 -14.55
C GLY A 4 18.01 4.46 -14.47
N GLN A 5 18.28 5.66 -13.99
CA GLN A 5 17.39 6.80 -14.19
C GLN A 5 17.32 7.07 -15.70
N THR A 6 16.11 7.07 -16.24
CA THR A 6 15.86 7.48 -17.61
C THR A 6 16.30 8.94 -17.80
N LYS A 7 16.82 9.30 -18.98
CA LYS A 7 17.22 10.69 -19.31
C LYS A 7 16.05 11.67 -19.45
N ASN A 8 14.84 11.25 -19.06
CA ASN A 8 13.62 12.04 -19.24
C ASN A 8 13.39 12.93 -18.02
N ALA A 9 13.72 14.22 -18.17
CA ALA A 9 13.65 15.21 -17.08
C ALA A 9 12.28 15.27 -16.39
N ALA A 10 11.19 15.05 -17.14
CA ALA A 10 9.83 15.02 -16.59
C ALA A 10 9.60 13.86 -15.61
N LEU A 11 10.12 12.66 -15.90
CA LEU A 11 9.97 11.50 -15.02
C LEU A 11 10.81 11.67 -13.75
N THR A 12 12.05 12.15 -13.87
CA THR A 12 12.90 12.44 -12.70
C THR A 12 12.25 13.48 -11.78
N THR A 13 11.65 14.52 -12.37
CA THR A 13 10.93 15.56 -11.63
C THR A 13 9.70 14.98 -10.93
N SER A 14 8.90 14.17 -11.62
CA SER A 14 7.71 13.53 -11.04
C SER A 14 8.05 12.59 -9.88
N LEU A 15 9.14 11.81 -9.99
CA LEU A 15 9.60 10.94 -8.91
C LEU A 15 10.09 11.73 -7.69
N ALA A 16 10.80 12.85 -7.92
CA ALA A 16 11.22 13.73 -6.83
C ALA A 16 10.01 14.35 -6.10
N PHE A 17 9.01 14.82 -6.86
CA PHE A 17 7.75 15.32 -6.30
C PHE A 17 6.98 14.23 -5.54
N HIS A 18 6.96 13.00 -6.06
CA HIS A 18 6.32 11.89 -5.35
C HIS A 18 7.00 11.60 -4.00
N TYR A 19 8.33 11.60 -3.98
CA TYR A 19 9.08 11.44 -2.74
C TYR A 19 8.79 12.56 -1.73
N GLN A 20 8.71 13.82 -2.17
CA GLN A 20 8.28 14.95 -1.33
C GLN A 20 6.91 14.72 -0.71
N VAL A 21 5.93 14.27 -1.51
CA VAL A 21 4.59 13.95 -1.05
C VAL A 21 4.60 12.85 0.01
N LEU A 22 5.40 11.80 -0.16
CA LEU A 22 5.51 10.74 0.84
C LEU A 22 6.14 11.23 2.15
N ILE A 23 7.14 12.13 2.09
CA ILE A 23 7.72 12.76 3.29
C ILE A 23 6.68 13.58 4.04
N GLY A 24 5.91 14.43 3.34
CA GLY A 24 4.84 15.21 3.99
C GLY A 24 3.68 14.35 4.48
N LEU A 25 3.31 13.29 3.74
CA LEU A 25 2.30 12.33 4.19
C LEU A 25 2.73 11.62 5.48
N LYS A 26 4.00 11.24 5.60
CA LYS A 26 4.54 10.68 6.85
C LYS A 26 4.42 11.66 8.02
N GLN A 27 4.57 12.97 7.79
CA GLN A 27 4.34 13.99 8.81
C GLN A 27 2.85 14.15 9.15
N CYS A 28 1.95 13.99 8.17
CA CYS A 28 0.51 14.05 8.40
C CYS A 28 0.03 13.04 9.46
N PHE A 29 0.58 11.82 9.43
CA PHE A 29 0.30 10.80 10.46
C PHE A 29 0.77 11.17 11.87
N ALA A 30 1.74 12.08 12.00
CA ALA A 30 2.28 12.53 13.29
C ALA A 30 1.60 13.80 13.83
N MET A 31 0.76 14.47 13.03
CA MET A 31 0.08 15.70 13.41
C MET A 31 -0.83 15.51 14.64
N GLN A 32 -0.88 16.55 15.46
CA GLN A 32 -1.82 16.76 16.55
C GLN A 32 -2.89 17.78 16.13
N GLU A 33 -3.93 17.93 16.96
CA GLU A 33 -5.00 18.89 16.70
C GLU A 33 -4.47 20.32 16.54
N GLY A 34 -5.03 21.06 15.58
CA GLY A 34 -4.57 22.41 15.21
C GLY A 34 -3.37 22.48 14.26
N GLN A 35 -2.67 21.36 14.02
CA GLN A 35 -1.48 21.33 13.17
C GLN A 35 -1.82 21.10 11.68
N SER A 36 -0.87 21.45 10.80
CA SER A 36 -1.00 21.24 9.36
C SER A 36 0.35 20.94 8.68
N VAL A 37 0.28 20.30 7.52
CA VAL A 37 1.42 20.11 6.62
C VAL A 37 1.15 20.89 5.33
N TRP A 38 2.08 21.74 4.93
CA TRP A 38 2.03 22.54 3.72
C TRP A 38 3.03 21.98 2.71
N PHE A 39 2.61 21.92 1.45
CA PHE A 39 3.44 21.46 0.34
C PHE A 39 3.65 22.61 -0.64
N GLU A 40 4.86 22.74 -1.20
CA GLU A 40 5.20 23.71 -2.26
C GLU A 40 4.84 25.18 -1.96
N ARG A 41 4.70 25.54 -0.68
CA ARG A 41 4.32 26.90 -0.24
C ARG A 41 5.53 27.70 0.23
N ASP A 42 6.19 27.19 1.26
CA ASP A 42 7.40 27.77 1.87
C ASP A 42 8.59 26.83 1.66
N GLY A 43 8.71 26.28 0.45
CA GLY A 43 9.61 25.19 0.09
C GLY A 43 8.86 23.85 -0.07
N ASP A 44 9.62 22.75 -0.15
CA ASP A 44 9.06 21.44 -0.53
C ASP A 44 7.99 20.94 0.46
N VAL A 45 8.31 20.85 1.76
CA VAL A 45 7.38 20.39 2.81
C VAL A 45 7.56 21.23 4.07
N SER A 46 6.48 21.77 4.63
CA SER A 46 6.49 22.50 5.90
C SER A 46 5.51 21.89 6.88
N PHE A 47 5.96 21.59 8.10
CA PHE A 47 5.11 21.25 9.22
C PHE A 47 4.83 22.51 10.04
N ILE A 48 3.55 22.84 10.20
CA ILE A 48 3.10 23.99 10.97
C ILE A 48 2.48 23.49 12.28
N GLY A 49 3.19 23.77 13.36
CA GLY A 49 2.75 23.47 14.71
C GLY A 49 1.84 24.54 15.30
N ASN A 50 1.47 24.39 16.57
CA ASN A 50 0.63 25.36 17.27
C ASN A 50 1.41 26.63 17.70
N SER A 51 2.73 26.59 17.59
CA SER A 51 3.65 27.69 17.85
C SER A 51 4.82 27.64 16.86
N ALA A 52 5.54 28.75 16.70
CA ALA A 52 6.72 28.79 15.83
C ALA A 52 7.82 27.79 16.27
N ASP A 53 7.89 27.48 17.57
CA ASP A 53 8.85 26.53 18.13
C ASP A 53 8.60 25.08 17.67
N GLU A 54 7.36 24.76 17.31
CA GLU A 54 6.94 23.46 16.79
C GLU A 54 7.01 23.38 15.25
N SER A 55 7.16 24.51 14.57
CA SER A 55 7.10 24.57 13.11
C SER A 55 8.46 24.32 12.47
N THR A 56 8.47 23.46 11.45
CA THR A 56 9.70 23.11 10.71
C THR A 56 9.47 23.17 9.22
N GLN A 57 10.46 23.65 8.49
CA GLN A 57 10.48 23.64 7.03
C GLN A 57 11.51 22.61 6.57
N ALA A 58 11.20 21.80 5.56
CA ALA A 58 12.09 20.82 4.98
C ALA A 58 12.24 20.99 3.46
N GLU A 59 13.47 21.16 3.01
CA GLU A 59 13.89 21.04 1.61
C GLU A 59 14.32 19.59 1.36
N VAL A 60 13.55 18.87 0.55
CA VAL A 60 13.64 17.43 0.38
C VAL A 60 14.37 17.09 -0.91
N LYS A 61 15.41 16.26 -0.81
CA LYS A 61 16.26 15.88 -1.95
C LYS A 61 16.46 14.37 -1.98
N ASN A 62 15.98 13.72 -3.03
CA ASN A 62 16.31 12.32 -3.31
C ASN A 62 17.46 12.28 -4.33
N TYR A 63 18.68 12.11 -3.85
CA TYR A 63 19.88 12.27 -4.67
C TYR A 63 20.96 11.24 -4.29
N ALA A 64 21.59 10.62 -5.29
CA ALA A 64 22.51 9.51 -5.07
C ALA A 64 23.96 9.95 -4.75
N ASP A 65 24.39 11.11 -5.28
CA ASP A 65 25.78 11.56 -5.07
C ASP A 65 25.99 12.04 -3.63
N ALA A 66 27.25 12.06 -3.18
CA ALA A 66 27.56 12.52 -1.84
C ALA A 66 27.37 14.03 -1.66
N LEU A 67 26.88 14.45 -0.50
CA LEU A 67 26.79 15.85 -0.09
C LEU A 67 28.20 16.38 0.22
N THR A 68 28.77 17.11 -0.73
CA THR A 68 30.10 17.74 -0.61
C THR A 68 29.98 19.24 -0.34
N ASP A 69 31.09 19.86 0.05
CA ASP A 69 31.18 21.29 0.38
C ASP A 69 30.74 22.21 -0.77
N HIS A 70 30.88 21.75 -2.00
CA HIS A 70 30.48 22.47 -3.21
C HIS A 70 29.27 21.84 -3.90
N HIS A 71 28.47 21.04 -3.18
CA HIS A 71 27.30 20.42 -3.77
C HIS A 71 26.15 21.43 -3.90
N GLU A 72 25.51 21.46 -5.07
CA GLU A 72 24.49 22.46 -5.40
C GLU A 72 23.26 22.39 -4.48
N ASN A 73 22.81 21.19 -4.10
CA ASN A 73 21.69 21.03 -3.17
C ASN A 73 21.82 21.88 -1.90
N PHE A 74 22.98 21.85 -1.24
CA PHE A 74 23.19 22.62 -0.01
C PHE A 74 23.12 24.14 -0.25
N TRP A 75 23.87 24.65 -1.24
CA TRP A 75 23.93 26.09 -1.51
C TRP A 75 22.66 26.64 -2.13
N LYS A 76 21.95 25.85 -2.94
CA LYS A 76 20.64 26.22 -3.49
C LYS A 76 19.61 26.31 -2.39
N THR A 77 19.59 25.35 -1.46
CA THR A 77 18.72 25.38 -0.28
C THR A 77 18.99 26.60 0.61
N LEU A 78 20.26 26.91 0.92
CA LEU A 78 20.58 28.14 1.67
C LEU A 78 20.13 29.40 0.93
N LYS A 79 20.35 29.48 -0.40
CA LYS A 79 19.89 30.61 -1.21
C LYS A 79 18.37 30.77 -1.11
N ASN A 80 17.60 29.69 -1.21
CA ASN A 80 16.14 29.72 -1.11
C ASN A 80 15.69 30.29 0.24
N TRP A 81 16.29 29.84 1.35
CA TRP A 81 15.97 30.36 2.69
C TRP A 81 16.40 31.81 2.94
N LEU A 82 17.34 32.32 2.15
CA LEU A 82 17.77 33.72 2.21
C LEU A 82 16.94 34.64 1.31
N ALA A 83 16.04 34.09 0.50
CA ALA A 83 15.19 34.87 -0.38
C ALA A 83 14.30 35.84 0.43
N PRO A 84 14.00 37.05 -0.08
CA PRO A 84 13.13 38.02 0.62
C PRO A 84 11.71 37.51 0.89
N GLU A 85 11.18 36.68 0.00
CA GLU A 85 9.85 36.09 0.07
C GLU A 85 9.73 34.98 1.13
N PHE A 86 10.84 34.37 1.55
CA PHE A 86 10.84 33.30 2.53
C PHE A 86 10.85 33.88 3.95
N ASN A 87 9.74 33.73 4.66
CA ASN A 87 9.66 34.13 6.06
C ASN A 87 10.19 33.00 6.97
N HIS A 88 11.50 33.01 7.22
CA HIS A 88 12.11 32.00 8.11
C HIS A 88 11.74 32.17 9.59
N GLU A 89 11.09 33.26 10.00
CA GLU A 89 10.81 33.54 11.43
C GLU A 89 9.73 32.63 12.00
N ILE A 90 8.82 32.13 11.18
CA ILE A 90 7.73 31.23 11.60
C ILE A 90 8.20 29.79 11.87
N TYR A 91 9.45 29.47 11.57
CA TYR A 91 10.04 28.15 11.75
C TYR A 91 11.12 28.16 12.82
N SER A 92 11.15 27.13 13.66
CA SER A 92 12.26 26.90 14.60
C SER A 92 13.43 26.18 13.94
N SER A 93 13.16 25.38 12.91
CA SER A 93 14.16 24.59 12.18
C SER A 93 13.94 24.63 10.67
N LEU A 94 15.05 24.70 9.93
CA LEU A 94 15.13 24.65 8.48
C LEU A 94 15.96 23.43 8.08
N VAL A 95 15.32 22.40 7.53
CA VAL A 95 15.90 21.07 7.38
C VAL A 95 16.25 20.81 5.92
N LEU A 96 17.53 20.55 5.63
CA LEU A 96 17.89 19.88 4.38
C LEU A 96 17.70 18.38 4.59
N HIS A 97 16.58 17.85 4.12
CA HIS A 97 16.25 16.42 4.20
C HIS A 97 16.76 15.74 2.93
N THR A 98 17.80 14.92 3.04
CA THR A 98 18.43 14.33 1.85
C THR A 98 18.83 12.87 2.05
N THR A 99 18.67 12.06 1.00
CA THR A 99 19.15 10.67 0.97
C THR A 99 20.68 10.58 0.80
N GLN A 100 21.34 11.72 0.52
CA GLN A 100 22.78 11.79 0.33
C GLN A 100 23.54 11.50 1.64
N ALA A 101 24.58 10.67 1.56
CA ALA A 101 25.62 10.61 2.57
C ALA A 101 26.60 11.78 2.42
N PHE A 102 27.29 12.17 3.48
CA PHE A 102 28.36 13.17 3.38
C PHE A 102 29.52 12.66 2.52
N GLY A 103 30.10 13.56 1.72
CA GLY A 103 31.36 13.30 1.04
C GLY A 103 32.48 13.03 2.03
N VAL A 104 33.42 12.15 1.68
CA VAL A 104 34.54 11.75 2.57
C VAL A 104 35.29 12.96 3.13
N LYS A 105 35.49 14.00 2.31
CA LYS A 105 36.20 15.24 2.66
C LYS A 105 35.29 16.40 3.04
N SER A 106 33.98 16.17 3.21
CA SER A 106 33.06 17.27 3.49
C SER A 106 33.27 17.83 4.89
N SER A 107 33.38 19.15 4.99
CA SER A 107 33.42 19.92 6.24
C SER A 107 32.03 20.07 6.89
N LEU A 108 30.96 19.63 6.21
CA LEU A 108 29.58 19.72 6.67
C LEU A 108 29.18 18.60 7.66
N LYS A 109 30.04 17.60 7.90
CA LYS A 109 29.70 16.41 8.70
C LYS A 109 29.25 16.73 10.12
N ASP A 110 29.93 17.67 10.77
CA ASP A 110 29.63 18.08 12.15
C ASP A 110 28.73 19.33 12.20
N TRP A 111 28.06 19.68 11.10
CA TRP A 111 27.26 20.91 10.98
C TRP A 111 26.23 21.08 12.10
N ASN A 112 25.53 20.00 12.42
CA ASN A 112 24.45 20.04 13.41
C ASN A 112 24.98 20.28 14.83
N GLN A 113 26.25 19.96 15.11
CA GLN A 113 26.91 20.16 16.39
C GLN A 113 27.59 21.54 16.49
N GLN A 114 27.72 22.26 15.38
CA GLN A 114 28.35 23.58 15.34
C GLN A 114 27.39 24.67 15.84
N ALA A 115 27.93 25.63 16.59
CA ALA A 115 27.26 26.90 16.87
C ALA A 115 27.19 27.78 15.60
N THR A 116 26.26 28.73 15.58
CA THR A 116 25.99 29.60 14.42
C THR A 116 27.23 30.29 13.86
N ASP A 117 28.09 30.86 14.71
CA ASP A 117 29.32 31.52 14.24
C ASP A 117 30.29 30.52 13.60
N LYS A 118 30.33 29.28 14.10
CA LYS A 118 31.18 28.24 13.51
C LYS A 118 30.59 27.75 12.18
N ARG A 119 29.26 27.64 12.04
CA ARG A 119 28.58 27.35 10.76
C ARG A 119 28.89 28.42 9.73
N LEU A 120 28.83 29.70 10.12
CA LEU A 120 29.20 30.83 9.27
C LEU A 120 30.67 30.74 8.83
N GLN A 121 31.58 30.48 9.77
CA GLN A 121 33.00 30.29 9.46
C GLN A 121 33.21 29.12 8.47
N THR A 122 32.52 27.99 8.65
CA THR A 122 32.57 26.85 7.73
C THR A 122 32.16 27.28 6.31
N LEU A 123 31.11 28.08 6.14
CA LEU A 123 30.73 28.60 4.81
C LEU A 123 31.81 29.51 4.20
N HIS A 124 32.41 30.39 5.02
CA HIS A 124 33.52 31.22 4.57
C HIS A 124 34.73 30.38 4.16
N ASP A 125 35.11 29.40 4.96
CA ASP A 125 36.24 28.50 4.68
C ASP A 125 36.03 27.76 3.36
N ILE A 126 34.81 27.21 3.15
CA ILE A 126 34.43 26.58 1.88
C ILE A 126 34.48 27.58 0.72
N PHE A 127 33.97 28.80 0.90
CA PHE A 127 33.97 29.80 -0.16
C PHE A 127 35.39 30.26 -0.52
N HIS A 128 36.28 30.36 0.46
CA HIS A 128 37.68 30.76 0.29
C HIS A 128 38.54 29.72 -0.43
N THR A 129 38.08 28.49 -0.60
CA THR A 129 38.77 27.52 -1.46
C THR A 129 38.61 27.83 -2.95
N ARG A 130 37.66 28.70 -3.32
CA ARG A 130 37.46 29.15 -4.71
C ARG A 130 38.62 30.00 -5.18
N THR A 131 39.03 29.78 -6.43
CA THR A 131 40.08 30.61 -7.03
C THR A 131 39.52 31.95 -7.50
N ASN A 132 40.37 32.98 -7.57
CA ASN A 132 39.95 34.28 -8.09
C ASN A 132 39.41 34.17 -9.52
N GLU A 133 39.97 33.29 -10.35
CA GLU A 133 39.52 33.05 -11.72
C GLU A 133 38.08 32.52 -11.77
N GLU A 134 37.71 31.60 -10.88
CA GLU A 134 36.32 31.11 -10.76
C GLU A 134 35.37 32.25 -10.35
N LEU A 135 35.83 33.15 -9.48
CA LEU A 135 35.05 34.25 -8.94
C LEU A 135 34.90 35.43 -9.91
N ILE A 136 35.85 35.69 -10.81
CA ILE A 136 35.75 36.81 -11.77
C ILE A 136 35.32 36.36 -13.18
N ALA A 137 35.16 35.05 -13.40
CA ALA A 137 34.73 34.51 -14.69
C ALA A 137 33.45 35.22 -15.19
N GLU A 138 33.43 35.58 -16.48
CA GLU A 138 32.28 36.21 -17.15
C GLU A 138 31.03 35.31 -17.11
N LYS A 139 31.24 33.99 -17.15
CA LYS A 139 30.20 32.95 -17.02
C LYS A 139 30.59 31.95 -15.94
N PRO A 140 30.39 32.28 -14.65
CA PRO A 140 30.75 31.41 -13.54
C PRO A 140 29.84 30.18 -13.52
N LYS A 141 30.35 29.04 -13.05
CA LYS A 141 29.58 27.79 -12.89
C LYS A 141 28.36 28.03 -11.98
N PRO A 142 27.24 27.29 -12.16
CA PRO A 142 26.03 27.48 -11.35
C PRO A 142 26.30 27.45 -9.84
N ILE A 143 27.07 26.46 -9.35
CA ILE A 143 27.50 26.40 -7.95
C ILE A 143 28.20 27.68 -7.45
N VAL A 144 29.06 28.29 -8.26
CA VAL A 144 29.78 29.52 -7.86
C VAL A 144 28.82 30.70 -7.75
N GLN A 145 27.80 30.75 -8.60
CA GLN A 145 26.75 31.77 -8.52
C GLN A 145 25.91 31.62 -7.25
N LEU A 146 25.53 30.39 -6.90
CA LEU A 146 24.81 30.09 -5.66
C LEU A 146 25.63 30.53 -4.44
N GLN A 147 26.90 30.13 -4.40
CA GLN A 147 27.81 30.48 -3.31
C GLN A 147 27.97 31.99 -3.16
N LYS A 148 28.23 32.72 -4.26
CA LYS A 148 28.30 34.19 -4.21
C LYS A 148 27.02 34.80 -3.64
N THR A 149 25.86 34.35 -4.11
CA THR A 149 24.55 34.86 -3.66
C THR A 149 24.40 34.72 -2.14
N VAL A 150 24.72 33.54 -1.61
CA VAL A 150 24.67 33.27 -0.16
C VAL A 150 25.67 34.14 0.61
N MET A 151 26.91 34.24 0.12
CA MET A 151 27.97 35.00 0.81
C MET A 151 27.79 36.53 0.73
N THR A 152 26.99 37.03 -0.21
CA THR A 152 26.62 38.45 -0.31
C THR A 152 25.36 38.81 0.48
N ALA A 153 24.69 37.84 1.09
CA ALA A 153 23.52 38.11 1.93
C ALA A 153 23.92 38.93 3.16
N GLU A 154 22.96 39.68 3.70
CA GLU A 154 23.15 40.42 4.94
C GLU A 154 23.61 39.47 6.06
N THR A 155 24.70 39.81 6.74
CA THR A 155 25.34 38.91 7.71
C THR A 155 24.40 38.49 8.85
N GLU A 156 23.58 39.42 9.36
CA GLU A 156 22.61 39.10 10.41
C GLU A 156 21.50 38.17 9.93
N LYS A 157 20.97 38.41 8.72
CA LYS A 157 20.00 37.49 8.08
C LYS A 157 20.61 36.11 7.86
N LEU A 158 21.84 36.05 7.36
CA LEU A 158 22.57 34.80 7.16
C LEU A 158 22.72 34.06 8.49
N LYS A 159 23.20 34.72 9.55
CA LYS A 159 23.32 34.11 10.88
C LYS A 159 21.98 33.61 11.40
N ALA A 160 20.91 34.38 11.25
CA ALA A 160 19.57 34.00 11.70
C ALA A 160 19.07 32.73 11.00
N VAL A 161 19.28 32.60 9.68
CA VAL A 161 18.98 31.38 8.93
C VAL A 161 19.87 30.23 9.39
N LEU A 162 21.19 30.43 9.43
CA LEU A 162 22.16 29.39 9.80
C LEU A 162 21.95 28.82 11.20
N ALA A 163 21.42 29.60 12.14
CA ALA A 163 21.07 29.14 13.47
C ALA A 163 20.01 28.02 13.42
N LYS A 164 19.11 28.05 12.43
CA LYS A 164 18.00 27.12 12.26
C LYS A 164 18.31 25.95 11.35
N VAL A 165 19.42 25.99 10.59
CA VAL A 165 19.73 24.96 9.59
C VAL A 165 20.12 23.63 10.24
N VAL A 166 19.41 22.58 9.87
CA VAL A 166 19.69 21.18 10.23
C VAL A 166 19.93 20.37 8.96
N LEU A 167 21.02 19.60 8.92
CA LEU A 167 21.29 18.65 7.85
C LEU A 167 20.80 17.27 8.27
N PHE A 168 19.72 16.79 7.66
CA PHE A 168 19.20 15.44 7.84
C PHE A 168 19.60 14.58 6.64
N THR A 169 20.81 14.04 6.70
CA THR A 169 21.44 13.22 5.65
C THR A 169 21.14 11.74 5.82
N GLU A 170 21.42 10.95 4.78
CA GLU A 170 21.17 9.49 4.77
C GLU A 170 19.74 9.15 5.19
N ALA A 171 18.81 10.00 4.78
CA ALA A 171 17.40 9.79 5.01
C ALA A 171 16.90 8.51 4.33
N ASP A 172 15.78 7.99 4.85
CA ASP A 172 15.06 6.86 4.26
C ASP A 172 14.78 7.12 2.77
N ASP A 173 15.02 6.14 1.89
CA ASP A 173 14.57 6.23 0.51
C ASP A 173 13.05 6.05 0.38
N GLU A 174 12.53 6.18 -0.85
CA GLU A 174 11.10 6.07 -1.14
C GLU A 174 10.47 4.77 -0.62
N GLU A 175 11.18 3.65 -0.76
CA GLU A 175 10.68 2.33 -0.35
C GLU A 175 10.59 2.23 1.18
N LEU A 176 11.62 2.71 1.89
CA LEU A 176 11.64 2.74 3.34
C LEU A 176 10.60 3.71 3.91
N VAL A 177 10.42 4.89 3.31
CA VAL A 177 9.36 5.84 3.69
C VAL A 177 7.99 5.20 3.50
N ARG A 178 7.75 4.56 2.35
CA ARG A 178 6.51 3.83 2.07
C ARG A 178 6.26 2.75 3.13
N GLY A 179 7.26 1.96 3.47
CA GLY A 179 7.16 0.95 4.53
C GLY A 179 6.77 1.53 5.88
N LYS A 180 7.34 2.69 6.26
CA LYS A 180 6.97 3.40 7.49
C LYS A 180 5.54 3.92 7.46
N ILE A 181 5.07 4.44 6.32
CA ILE A 181 3.68 4.87 6.14
C ILE A 181 2.72 3.69 6.33
N LEU A 182 3.02 2.55 5.72
CA LEU A 182 2.22 1.33 5.88
C LEU A 182 2.17 0.85 7.34
N GLY A 183 3.22 1.13 8.14
CA GLY A 183 3.25 0.88 9.57
C GLY A 183 2.19 1.63 10.38
N TYR A 184 1.73 2.80 9.90
CA TYR A 184 0.63 3.54 10.53
C TYR A 184 -0.75 2.93 10.25
N LEU A 185 -0.88 2.07 9.23
CA LEU A 185 -2.16 1.46 8.82
C LEU A 185 -2.53 0.23 9.67
N THR A 186 -2.38 0.36 10.98
CA THR A 186 -2.75 -0.70 11.93
C THR A 186 -4.25 -0.94 11.86
N GLY A 187 -4.67 -2.20 11.72
CA GLY A 187 -6.07 -2.58 11.56
C GLY A 187 -6.56 -2.64 10.10
N ILE A 188 -5.74 -2.24 9.13
CA ILE A 188 -6.03 -2.45 7.70
C ILE A 188 -5.39 -3.77 7.24
N PRO A 189 -6.18 -4.72 6.68
CA PRO A 189 -5.66 -5.96 6.11
C PRO A 189 -4.56 -5.73 5.06
N LYS A 190 -3.52 -6.57 5.07
CA LYS A 190 -2.34 -6.43 4.18
C LYS A 190 -2.71 -6.33 2.69
N ASN A 191 -3.71 -7.08 2.25
CA ASN A 191 -4.21 -7.05 0.87
C ASN A 191 -4.89 -5.72 0.49
N ASN A 192 -5.36 -4.95 1.47
CA ASN A 192 -6.00 -3.65 1.26
C ASN A 192 -5.07 -2.46 1.48
N GLN A 193 -3.93 -2.66 2.15
CA GLN A 193 -3.00 -1.59 2.53
C GLN A 193 -2.50 -0.76 1.35
N LEU A 194 -2.21 -1.39 0.20
CA LEU A 194 -1.76 -0.67 -0.99
C LEU A 194 -2.88 0.22 -1.56
N SER A 195 -4.12 -0.27 -1.61
CA SER A 195 -5.28 0.52 -2.05
C SER A 195 -5.56 1.68 -1.11
N TYR A 196 -5.43 1.47 0.21
CA TYR A 196 -5.51 2.54 1.20
C TYR A 196 -4.43 3.59 0.95
N LEU A 197 -3.17 3.17 0.77
CA LEU A 197 -2.05 4.07 0.51
C LEU A 197 -2.28 4.91 -0.75
N HIS A 198 -2.74 4.29 -1.85
CA HIS A 198 -3.07 5.03 -3.06
C HIS A 198 -4.19 6.05 -2.83
N GLY A 199 -5.20 5.69 -2.04
CA GLY A 199 -6.30 6.59 -1.68
C GLY A 199 -5.84 7.80 -0.88
N ILE A 200 -4.97 7.60 0.12
CA ILE A 200 -4.48 8.72 0.94
C ILE A 200 -3.47 9.59 0.18
N VAL A 201 -2.63 9.00 -0.68
CA VAL A 201 -1.75 9.75 -1.58
C VAL A 201 -2.55 10.55 -2.59
N GLY A 202 -3.60 9.95 -3.17
CA GLY A 202 -4.52 10.64 -4.08
C GLY A 202 -5.17 11.85 -3.42
N PHE A 203 -5.65 11.70 -2.18
CA PHE A 203 -6.16 12.81 -1.39
C PHE A 203 -5.13 13.94 -1.20
N VAL A 204 -3.86 13.60 -0.92
CA VAL A 204 -2.80 14.62 -0.80
C VAL A 204 -2.71 15.41 -2.10
N TYR A 205 -2.64 14.77 -3.27
CA TYR A 205 -2.60 15.49 -4.55
C TYR A 205 -3.87 16.29 -4.84
N GLU A 206 -5.05 15.77 -4.50
CA GLU A 206 -6.34 16.45 -4.70
C GLU A 206 -6.52 17.68 -3.80
N SER A 207 -5.81 17.74 -2.67
CA SER A 207 -5.84 18.90 -1.77
C SER A 207 -5.07 20.12 -2.29
N ALA A 208 -4.33 19.98 -3.39
CA ALA A 208 -3.64 21.10 -4.02
C ALA A 208 -4.61 21.94 -4.86
N ASP A 209 -4.61 23.25 -4.67
CA ASP A 209 -5.28 24.20 -5.56
C ASP A 209 -4.31 25.24 -6.15
N SER A 210 -4.83 26.24 -6.86
CA SER A 210 -4.00 27.27 -7.52
C SER A 210 -3.36 28.28 -6.56
N ILE A 211 -3.71 28.23 -5.28
CA ILE A 211 -3.36 29.18 -4.22
C ILE A 211 -2.56 28.49 -3.13
N GLU A 212 -3.01 27.33 -2.65
CA GLU A 212 -2.40 26.61 -1.55
C GLU A 212 -2.49 25.08 -1.69
N TRP A 213 -1.55 24.42 -1.03
CA TRP A 213 -1.55 22.96 -0.88
C TRP A 213 -1.30 22.63 0.59
N VAL A 214 -2.41 22.54 1.35
CA VAL A 214 -2.40 22.44 2.80
C VAL A 214 -3.25 21.26 3.25
N ILE A 215 -2.69 20.44 4.14
CA ILE A 215 -3.40 19.36 4.80
C ILE A 215 -3.46 19.67 6.29
N THR A 216 -4.66 19.92 6.80
CA THR A 216 -4.89 20.07 8.24
C THR A 216 -5.10 18.72 8.90
N LYS A 217 -4.82 18.63 10.20
CA LYS A 217 -5.09 17.42 10.99
C LYS A 217 -6.53 16.93 10.84
N SER A 218 -7.50 17.82 10.95
CA SER A 218 -8.93 17.49 10.83
C SER A 218 -9.30 16.90 9.46
N ALA A 219 -8.79 17.49 8.37
CA ALA A 219 -9.05 16.98 7.01
C ALA A 219 -8.38 15.63 6.79
N PHE A 220 -7.14 15.46 7.27
CA PHE A 220 -6.41 14.22 7.19
C PHE A 220 -7.13 13.09 7.96
N ASP A 221 -7.57 13.35 9.19
CA ASP A 221 -8.29 12.38 10.00
C ASP A 221 -9.62 11.97 9.37
N THR A 222 -10.37 12.94 8.84
CA THR A 222 -11.62 12.67 8.10
C THR A 222 -11.34 11.73 6.92
N LYS A 223 -10.26 11.95 6.17
CA LYS A 223 -9.89 11.07 5.05
C LYS A 223 -9.45 9.69 5.54
N CYS A 224 -8.70 9.63 6.64
CA CYS A 224 -8.31 8.37 7.26
C CYS A 224 -9.53 7.56 7.71
N GLU A 225 -10.55 8.19 8.29
CA GLU A 225 -11.81 7.55 8.67
C GLU A 225 -12.56 7.01 7.45
N GLU A 226 -12.69 7.81 6.39
CA GLU A 226 -13.32 7.40 5.12
C GLU A 226 -12.65 6.16 4.53
N LEU A 227 -11.31 6.20 4.37
CA LEU A 227 -10.55 5.08 3.83
C LEU A 227 -10.59 3.87 4.75
N THR A 228 -10.56 4.07 6.08
CA THR A 228 -10.67 2.98 7.04
C THR A 228 -12.03 2.30 6.92
N SER A 229 -13.12 3.06 6.81
CA SER A 229 -14.47 2.49 6.63
C SER A 229 -14.57 1.60 5.38
N THR A 230 -13.83 1.96 4.33
CA THR A 230 -13.79 1.24 3.05
C THR A 230 -12.90 0.01 3.11
N TYR A 231 -11.71 0.12 3.71
CA TYR A 231 -10.62 -0.85 3.59
C TYR A 231 -10.33 -1.65 4.86
N CYS A 232 -10.96 -1.36 6.00
CA CYS A 232 -10.77 -2.12 7.24
C CYS A 232 -11.26 -3.57 7.14
N ARG A 233 -12.23 -3.84 6.25
CA ARG A 233 -12.76 -5.19 6.04
C ARG A 233 -11.89 -5.95 5.07
N LYS A 234 -11.39 -7.10 5.51
CA LYS A 234 -10.72 -8.04 4.63
C LYS A 234 -11.72 -8.52 3.58
N LYS A 235 -11.45 -8.24 2.30
CA LYS A 235 -12.27 -8.79 1.21
C LYS A 235 -12.11 -10.31 1.24
N PHE A 236 -13.23 -11.03 1.33
CA PHE A 236 -13.20 -12.49 1.23
C PHE A 236 -12.74 -12.88 -0.17
N THR A 237 -11.77 -13.80 -0.25
CA THR A 237 -11.25 -14.32 -1.51
C THR A 237 -11.44 -15.84 -1.53
N PHE A 238 -11.68 -16.38 -2.72
CA PHE A 238 -11.69 -17.82 -2.92
C PHE A 238 -10.29 -18.29 -3.26
N PRO A 239 -9.87 -19.46 -2.74
CA PRO A 239 -8.74 -20.19 -3.29
C PRO A 239 -8.92 -20.47 -4.78
N LEU A 240 -7.83 -20.76 -5.47
CA LEU A 240 -7.89 -21.11 -6.88
C LEU A 240 -8.47 -22.52 -7.03
N PHE A 241 -9.69 -22.61 -7.56
CA PHE A 241 -10.29 -23.85 -8.06
C PHE A 241 -10.03 -23.95 -9.55
N LYS A 242 -9.49 -25.09 -10.01
CA LYS A 242 -9.06 -25.26 -11.41
C LYS A 242 -9.99 -26.15 -12.21
N GLY A 243 -10.92 -26.84 -11.55
CA GLY A 243 -11.72 -27.90 -12.17
C GLY A 243 -10.88 -29.14 -12.38
N HIS A 244 -10.19 -29.59 -11.32
CA HIS A 244 -9.47 -30.86 -11.30
C HIS A 244 -10.43 -32.01 -11.55
N GLU A 245 -10.08 -32.87 -12.51
CA GLU A 245 -10.72 -34.16 -12.74
C GLU A 245 -9.87 -35.23 -12.04
N ALA A 246 -10.49 -36.04 -11.18
CA ALA A 246 -9.74 -37.00 -10.35
C ALA A 246 -9.01 -38.06 -11.19
N THR A 247 -7.76 -38.38 -10.83
CA THR A 247 -7.01 -39.46 -11.46
C THR A 247 -7.55 -40.83 -11.04
N ASN A 248 -7.18 -41.89 -11.76
CA ASN A 248 -7.57 -43.25 -11.39
C ASN A 248 -7.13 -43.61 -9.96
N GLU A 249 -5.95 -43.17 -9.54
CA GLU A 249 -5.45 -43.40 -8.18
C GLU A 249 -6.28 -42.66 -7.12
N GLU A 250 -6.74 -41.43 -7.42
CA GLU A 250 -7.60 -40.65 -6.52
C GLU A 250 -9.01 -41.24 -6.44
N LEU A 251 -9.52 -41.76 -7.56
CA LEU A 251 -10.80 -42.48 -7.59
C LEU A 251 -10.76 -43.73 -6.72
N GLU A 252 -9.69 -44.53 -6.81
CA GLU A 252 -9.50 -45.71 -5.96
C GLU A 252 -9.35 -45.34 -4.47
N GLN A 253 -8.79 -44.18 -4.14
CA GLN A 253 -8.64 -43.73 -2.75
C GLN A 253 -9.95 -43.24 -2.13
N HIS A 254 -10.93 -42.87 -2.94
CA HIS A 254 -12.15 -42.20 -2.50
C HIS A 254 -13.43 -42.94 -2.89
N ASP A 255 -13.34 -44.16 -3.45
CA ASP A 255 -14.47 -44.99 -3.88
C ASP A 255 -15.46 -45.30 -2.74
N GLU A 256 -14.95 -45.50 -1.53
CA GLU A 256 -15.73 -45.85 -0.34
C GLU A 256 -16.46 -44.67 0.30
N LYS A 257 -16.23 -43.44 -0.18
CA LYS A 257 -16.86 -42.22 0.33
C LYS A 257 -18.39 -42.26 0.14
N PRO A 258 -19.19 -41.95 1.19
CA PRO A 258 -20.64 -41.92 1.07
C PRO A 258 -21.19 -41.12 -0.12
N PHE A 259 -20.62 -39.96 -0.46
CA PHE A 259 -21.11 -39.19 -1.61
C PHE A 259 -20.88 -39.91 -2.95
N VAL A 260 -19.79 -40.67 -3.10
CA VAL A 260 -19.48 -41.49 -4.28
C VAL A 260 -20.46 -42.66 -4.39
N LYS A 261 -20.70 -43.36 -3.28
CA LYS A 261 -21.71 -44.43 -3.20
C LYS A 261 -23.10 -43.94 -3.62
N LYS A 262 -23.51 -42.76 -3.16
CA LYS A 262 -24.80 -42.14 -3.54
C LYS A 262 -24.89 -41.83 -5.05
N ILE A 263 -23.78 -41.57 -5.73
CA ILE A 263 -23.74 -41.38 -7.20
C ILE A 263 -23.81 -42.74 -7.91
N ASN A 264 -23.11 -43.75 -7.40
CA ASN A 264 -23.21 -45.13 -7.89
C ASN A 264 -24.65 -45.68 -7.78
N ASP A 265 -25.36 -45.39 -6.68
CA ASP A 265 -26.75 -45.82 -6.44
C ASP A 265 -27.75 -45.32 -7.49
N ILE A 266 -27.42 -44.22 -8.18
CA ILE A 266 -28.23 -43.67 -9.26
C ILE A 266 -27.68 -44.03 -10.65
N GLU A 267 -26.67 -44.89 -10.71
CA GLU A 267 -25.99 -45.39 -11.91
C GLU A 267 -25.38 -44.27 -12.78
N HIS A 268 -24.87 -43.20 -12.16
CA HIS A 268 -24.32 -42.04 -12.85
C HIS A 268 -22.78 -42.02 -12.79
N TYR A 269 -22.14 -43.02 -13.38
CA TYR A 269 -20.71 -43.27 -13.21
C TYR A 269 -19.82 -42.21 -13.88
N GLU A 270 -20.30 -41.61 -14.97
CA GLU A 270 -19.54 -40.68 -15.80
C GLU A 270 -19.22 -39.35 -15.11
N VAL A 271 -19.91 -39.00 -14.02
CA VAL A 271 -19.69 -37.75 -13.28
C VAL A 271 -18.80 -37.92 -12.04
N ILE A 272 -18.37 -39.15 -11.74
CA ILE A 272 -17.59 -39.46 -10.54
C ILE A 272 -16.20 -38.79 -10.57
N PRO A 273 -15.43 -38.77 -11.68
CA PRO A 273 -14.14 -38.08 -11.74
C PRO A 273 -14.22 -36.59 -11.36
N ASP A 274 -15.20 -35.87 -11.91
CA ASP A 274 -15.44 -34.47 -11.59
C ASP A 274 -15.91 -34.27 -10.14
N ALA A 275 -16.76 -35.18 -9.64
CA ALA A 275 -17.27 -35.11 -8.27
C ALA A 275 -16.15 -35.28 -7.23
N VAL A 276 -15.30 -36.29 -7.42
CA VAL A 276 -14.14 -36.54 -6.57
C VAL A 276 -13.14 -35.40 -6.68
N GLY A 277 -12.87 -34.90 -7.88
CA GLY A 277 -11.93 -33.81 -8.10
C GLY A 277 -12.37 -32.50 -7.42
N ASN A 278 -13.64 -32.11 -7.56
CA ASN A 278 -14.22 -30.96 -6.86
C ASN A 278 -14.14 -31.10 -5.33
N TRP A 279 -14.40 -32.30 -4.81
CA TRP A 279 -14.28 -32.58 -3.38
C TRP A 279 -12.83 -32.48 -2.89
N ILE A 280 -11.86 -33.01 -3.63
CA ILE A 280 -10.43 -32.91 -3.32
C ILE A 280 -9.98 -31.45 -3.30
N GLU A 281 -10.33 -30.65 -4.32
CA GLU A 281 -10.00 -29.22 -4.34
C GLU A 281 -10.57 -28.49 -3.12
N LEU A 282 -11.81 -28.80 -2.71
CA LEU A 282 -12.39 -28.25 -1.50
C LEU A 282 -11.60 -28.65 -0.26
N GLN A 283 -11.30 -29.94 -0.05
CA GLN A 283 -10.55 -30.39 1.12
C GLN A 283 -9.15 -29.76 1.18
N ASN A 284 -8.47 -29.69 0.04
CA ASN A 284 -7.18 -29.00 -0.08
C ASN A 284 -7.31 -27.51 0.27
N SER A 285 -8.40 -26.85 -0.15
CA SER A 285 -8.67 -25.45 0.18
C SER A 285 -8.92 -25.23 1.68
N LEU A 286 -9.61 -26.17 2.34
CA LEU A 286 -9.89 -26.13 3.77
C LEU A 286 -8.65 -26.45 4.63
N ASN A 287 -7.77 -27.31 4.11
CA ASN A 287 -6.52 -27.71 4.77
C ASN A 287 -5.35 -26.75 4.48
N GLY A 288 -5.37 -26.05 3.35
CA GLY A 288 -4.29 -25.17 2.88
C GLY A 288 -4.19 -23.80 3.54
N GLU A 289 -5.00 -23.53 4.57
CA GLU A 289 -4.96 -22.33 5.43
C GLU A 289 -4.77 -20.99 4.67
N LEU A 290 -5.61 -20.72 3.68
CA LEU A 290 -5.61 -19.41 3.03
C LEU A 290 -6.55 -18.46 3.80
N ASP A 291 -5.97 -17.36 4.28
CA ASP A 291 -6.63 -16.20 4.90
C ASP A 291 -7.30 -16.40 6.27
N GLU A 292 -6.47 -16.64 7.31
CA GLU A 292 -6.87 -16.52 8.73
C GLU A 292 -8.04 -17.47 9.09
N PHE A 293 -7.64 -18.72 9.32
CA PHE A 293 -8.37 -19.96 9.63
C PHE A 293 -9.85 -19.86 10.11
N PRO A 294 -10.25 -18.99 11.06
CA PRO A 294 -11.64 -18.95 11.49
C PRO A 294 -12.60 -18.36 10.44
N TYR A 295 -12.18 -17.38 9.64
CA TYR A 295 -13.11 -16.64 8.78
C TYR A 295 -13.53 -17.46 7.55
N PHE A 296 -12.58 -18.11 6.87
CA PHE A 296 -12.86 -18.94 5.69
C PHE A 296 -13.75 -20.14 6.01
N ARG A 297 -13.45 -20.84 7.10
CA ARG A 297 -14.23 -22.01 7.55
C ARG A 297 -15.67 -21.61 7.93
N ASN A 298 -15.84 -20.56 8.74
CA ASN A 298 -17.18 -20.12 9.15
C ASN A 298 -18.04 -19.71 7.96
N LYS A 299 -17.47 -18.93 7.04
CA LYS A 299 -18.13 -18.51 5.81
C LYS A 299 -18.49 -19.70 4.91
N THR A 300 -17.60 -20.69 4.81
CA THR A 300 -17.84 -21.93 4.07
C THR A 300 -19.00 -22.73 4.66
N VAL A 301 -19.04 -22.91 5.98
CA VAL A 301 -20.13 -23.61 6.68
C VAL A 301 -21.46 -22.88 6.50
N GLU A 302 -21.49 -21.55 6.67
CA GLU A 302 -22.69 -20.75 6.43
C GLU A 302 -23.21 -20.88 4.99
N TYR A 303 -22.30 -20.92 4.02
CA TYR A 303 -22.63 -21.09 2.62
C TYR A 303 -23.15 -22.50 2.31
N GLN A 304 -22.50 -23.55 2.84
CA GLN A 304 -22.93 -24.93 2.70
C GLN A 304 -24.35 -25.14 3.26
N HIS A 305 -24.70 -24.53 4.40
CA HIS A 305 -26.06 -24.56 4.93
C HIS A 305 -27.10 -23.97 3.97
N LYS A 306 -26.75 -22.91 3.22
CA LYS A 306 -27.64 -22.34 2.18
C LYS A 306 -27.81 -23.32 1.02
N LEU A 307 -26.72 -23.95 0.58
CA LEU A 307 -26.77 -24.98 -0.48
C LEU A 307 -27.62 -26.18 -0.06
N ILE A 308 -27.45 -26.69 1.16
CA ILE A 308 -28.23 -27.82 1.70
C ILE A 308 -29.72 -27.49 1.72
N LYS A 309 -30.10 -26.28 2.15
CA LYS A 309 -31.51 -25.84 2.14
C LYS A 309 -32.09 -25.85 0.72
N ARG A 310 -31.35 -25.33 -0.26
CA ARG A 310 -31.76 -25.31 -1.68
C ARG A 310 -31.86 -26.73 -2.25
N LEU A 311 -30.87 -27.57 -1.96
CA LEU A 311 -30.82 -28.98 -2.36
C LEU A 311 -32.04 -29.76 -1.84
N LYS A 312 -32.40 -29.63 -0.56
CA LYS A 312 -33.59 -30.29 0.04
C LYS A 312 -34.89 -29.84 -0.65
N LEU A 313 -34.99 -28.57 -0.99
CA LEU A 313 -36.16 -28.00 -1.69
C LEU A 313 -36.27 -28.52 -3.13
N ASN A 314 -35.15 -28.56 -3.85
CA ASN A 314 -35.08 -29.13 -5.19
C ASN A 314 -35.36 -30.63 -5.19
N TYR A 315 -34.85 -31.37 -4.20
CA TYR A 315 -35.14 -32.80 -4.03
C TYR A 315 -36.63 -33.05 -3.80
N SER A 316 -37.28 -32.29 -2.91
CA SER A 316 -38.72 -32.37 -2.69
C SER A 316 -39.52 -32.10 -3.97
N SER A 317 -39.05 -31.17 -4.80
CA SER A 317 -39.69 -30.86 -6.09
C SER A 317 -39.50 -31.99 -7.10
N ALA A 318 -38.31 -32.61 -7.13
CA ALA A 318 -38.04 -33.77 -7.98
C ALA A 318 -38.93 -34.97 -7.59
N LYS A 319 -39.13 -35.19 -6.29
CA LYS A 319 -40.01 -36.25 -5.77
C LYS A 319 -41.45 -36.10 -6.25
N LEU A 320 -42.02 -34.89 -6.20
CA LEU A 320 -43.39 -34.62 -6.64
C LEU A 320 -43.63 -34.92 -8.13
N ASN A 321 -42.57 -34.77 -8.94
CA ASN A 321 -42.64 -34.95 -10.39
C ASN A 321 -42.10 -36.32 -10.84
N SER A 322 -41.76 -37.21 -9.91
CA SER A 322 -41.04 -38.43 -10.26
C SER A 322 -41.94 -39.45 -10.97
N THR A 323 -41.46 -39.93 -12.11
CA THR A 323 -42.08 -41.00 -12.91
C THR A 323 -41.12 -42.15 -13.19
N SER A 324 -39.82 -41.91 -13.08
CA SER A 324 -38.76 -42.89 -13.27
C SER A 324 -37.61 -42.60 -12.30
N PRO A 325 -37.55 -43.29 -11.14
CA PRO A 325 -36.62 -42.97 -10.06
C PRO A 325 -35.16 -42.81 -10.52
N THR A 326 -34.63 -43.74 -11.31
CA THR A 326 -33.24 -43.68 -11.80
C THR A 326 -33.01 -42.49 -12.73
N ARG A 327 -33.88 -42.28 -13.72
CA ARG A 327 -33.76 -41.16 -14.66
C ARG A 327 -33.89 -39.81 -13.95
N ASP A 328 -34.88 -39.69 -13.08
CA ASP A 328 -35.18 -38.45 -12.37
C ASP A 328 -34.05 -38.10 -11.38
N SER A 329 -33.41 -39.11 -10.78
CA SER A 329 -32.22 -38.92 -9.93
C SER A 329 -31.03 -38.36 -10.71
N LYS A 330 -30.75 -38.87 -11.93
CA LYS A 330 -29.69 -38.34 -12.80
C LYS A 330 -30.00 -36.90 -13.25
N ILE A 331 -31.27 -36.61 -13.58
CA ILE A 331 -31.69 -35.25 -13.92
C ILE A 331 -31.51 -34.31 -12.73
N PHE A 332 -31.94 -34.73 -11.55
CA PHE A 332 -31.80 -33.95 -10.31
C PHE A 332 -30.32 -33.66 -9.98
N TYR A 333 -29.43 -34.66 -10.12
CA TYR A 333 -27.99 -34.48 -9.97
C TYR A 333 -27.46 -33.42 -10.95
N ASN A 334 -27.70 -33.60 -12.25
CA ASN A 334 -27.18 -32.71 -13.29
C ASN A 334 -27.69 -31.28 -13.13
N GLN A 335 -28.96 -31.09 -12.79
CA GLN A 335 -29.52 -29.77 -12.52
C GLN A 335 -28.87 -29.11 -11.30
N THR A 336 -28.63 -29.86 -10.24
CA THR A 336 -28.00 -29.35 -9.02
C THR A 336 -26.54 -28.94 -9.25
N ILE A 337 -25.77 -29.77 -9.96
CA ILE A 337 -24.36 -29.52 -10.23
C ILE A 337 -24.16 -28.39 -11.26
N SER A 338 -25.03 -28.28 -12.27
CA SER A 338 -24.99 -27.19 -13.27
C SER A 338 -25.55 -25.86 -12.79
N GLU A 339 -26.24 -25.84 -11.65
CA GLU A 339 -26.83 -24.63 -11.09
C GLU A 339 -25.76 -23.58 -10.71
N SER A 340 -26.00 -22.32 -11.10
CA SER A 340 -25.13 -21.21 -10.76
C SER A 340 -24.96 -21.06 -9.24
N PRO A 341 -23.73 -20.83 -8.75
CA PRO A 341 -23.47 -20.56 -7.34
C PRO A 341 -24.31 -19.41 -6.79
N LEU A 342 -24.68 -19.49 -5.51
CA LEU A 342 -25.29 -18.39 -4.79
C LEU A 342 -24.23 -17.34 -4.47
N ASN A 343 -24.60 -16.06 -4.40
CA ASN A 343 -23.68 -15.02 -3.98
C ASN A 343 -23.19 -15.27 -2.54
N MET A 344 -21.90 -15.08 -2.34
CA MET A 344 -21.24 -15.11 -1.04
C MET A 344 -20.69 -13.72 -0.77
N ASP A 345 -21.44 -12.95 0.03
CA ASP A 345 -21.30 -11.50 0.15
C ASP A 345 -21.43 -10.82 -1.23
N SER A 346 -20.37 -10.18 -1.74
CA SER A 346 -20.35 -9.47 -3.02
C SER A 346 -19.68 -10.25 -4.15
N GLU A 347 -19.32 -11.51 -3.94
CA GLU A 347 -18.59 -12.35 -4.90
C GLU A 347 -19.39 -13.61 -5.25
N ILE A 348 -19.19 -14.11 -6.47
CA ILE A 348 -19.74 -15.39 -6.93
C ILE A 348 -18.66 -16.46 -6.75
N PRO A 349 -18.89 -17.51 -5.92
CA PRO A 349 -17.93 -18.58 -5.75
C PRO A 349 -17.63 -19.32 -7.07
N PRO A 350 -16.43 -19.92 -7.22
CA PRO A 350 -16.18 -20.91 -8.26
C PRO A 350 -17.22 -22.05 -8.22
N ILE A 351 -17.56 -22.61 -9.38
CA ILE A 351 -18.58 -23.66 -9.46
C ILE A 351 -18.09 -24.97 -8.82
N GLU A 352 -16.79 -25.23 -8.93
CA GLU A 352 -16.06 -26.35 -8.34
C GLU A 352 -16.15 -26.30 -6.81
N TYR A 353 -15.95 -25.12 -6.21
CA TYR A 353 -16.12 -24.90 -4.77
C TYR A 353 -17.55 -25.22 -4.32
N LYS A 354 -18.56 -24.73 -5.06
CA LYS A 354 -19.97 -25.03 -4.78
C LYS A 354 -20.26 -26.53 -4.87
N ASN A 355 -19.76 -27.19 -5.92
CA ASN A 355 -19.97 -28.62 -6.16
C ASN A 355 -19.28 -29.46 -5.08
N GLY A 356 -18.02 -29.16 -4.77
CA GLY A 356 -17.28 -29.80 -3.70
C GLY A 356 -18.01 -29.71 -2.36
N LEU A 357 -18.66 -28.58 -2.05
CA LEU A 357 -19.43 -28.42 -0.81
C LEU A 357 -20.72 -29.25 -0.78
N ILE A 358 -21.34 -29.46 -1.94
CA ILE A 358 -22.51 -30.35 -2.06
C ILE A 358 -22.07 -31.80 -1.86
N HIS A 359 -20.95 -32.21 -2.44
CA HIS A 359 -20.39 -33.54 -2.26
C HIS A 359 -19.91 -33.78 -0.83
N ASP A 360 -19.28 -32.79 -0.21
CA ASP A 360 -18.90 -32.81 1.21
C ASP A 360 -20.13 -32.95 2.13
N ALA A 361 -21.20 -32.21 1.86
CA ALA A 361 -22.46 -32.35 2.58
C ALA A 361 -23.15 -33.72 2.33
N MET A 362 -22.98 -34.29 1.13
CA MET A 362 -23.44 -35.64 0.81
C MET A 362 -22.59 -36.71 1.48
N ASP A 363 -21.36 -36.40 1.92
CA ASP A 363 -20.50 -37.30 2.69
C ASP A 363 -20.95 -37.40 4.17
N ASP A 364 -21.61 -36.34 4.68
CA ASP A 364 -22.18 -36.30 6.04
C ASP A 364 -23.51 -37.08 6.11
N GLU A 365 -23.48 -38.25 6.75
CA GLU A 365 -24.65 -39.09 6.94
C GLU A 365 -25.71 -38.44 7.85
N GLU A 366 -25.33 -37.53 8.76
CA GLU A 366 -26.28 -36.85 9.66
C GLU A 366 -27.21 -35.89 8.91
N GLN A 367 -26.79 -35.39 7.74
CA GLN A 367 -27.61 -34.49 6.92
C GLN A 367 -28.79 -35.20 6.24
N ASN A 368 -28.74 -36.55 6.15
CA ASN A 368 -29.70 -37.42 5.48
C ASN A 368 -30.03 -36.95 4.04
N LEU A 369 -29.00 -36.56 3.30
CA LEU A 369 -29.10 -36.12 1.90
C LEU A 369 -28.97 -37.31 0.95
N LYS A 370 -29.72 -37.28 -0.16
CA LYS A 370 -29.78 -38.35 -1.16
C LYS A 370 -29.82 -37.79 -2.58
N TRP A 371 -29.17 -38.50 -3.51
CA TRP A 371 -29.39 -38.29 -4.95
C TRP A 371 -30.59 -39.07 -5.48
N ARG A 372 -30.82 -40.26 -4.91
CA ARG A 372 -31.92 -41.13 -5.32
C ARG A 372 -33.27 -40.52 -4.98
N VAL A 373 -34.04 -40.17 -6.00
CA VAL A 373 -35.40 -39.66 -5.90
C VAL A 373 -36.35 -40.85 -5.67
N GLU A 374 -36.93 -40.92 -4.47
CA GLU A 374 -37.85 -41.98 -4.07
C GLU A 374 -39.29 -41.41 -4.04
N PRO A 375 -40.27 -42.03 -4.73
CA PRO A 375 -41.67 -41.56 -4.82
C PRO A 375 -42.35 -41.30 -3.47
#